data_AF-A0A1M6GG32-F1
#
_entry.id   AF-A0A1M6GG32-F1
#
_cell.length_a   1.000
_cell.length_b   1.000
_cell.length_c   1.000
_cell.angle_alpha   90.00
_cell.angle_beta   90.00
_cell.angle_gamma   90.00
#
_symmetry.space_group_name_H-M   'P 1'
#
loop_
_entity.id
_entity.type
_entity.pdbx_description
1 polymer ?
#
loop_
_entity_poly.entity_id
_entity_poly.type
_entity_poly.pdbx_seq_one_letter_code
_entity_poly.pdbx_strand_id
1 'polypeptide(L)'
;MEESLKLFSNFGYHAVGVEMIAAAVKVTPPSLYKHFKGKREILDTIIEQAEENYDKHSLPIINFTDEQLKNLTKEEFIKYIMDHVKNVIHDNVIKCVRKLLILEQFRNEQIRLMYIEKTYTRAESFIRNLLEGLLKNKHGGKCNLKATTDHMVNMFYLPILSLINRCYSEPEYEKKAIEFIENHISIYWDTYFE
;
A
#
# COMPACT_ATOMS: atom_id res chain seq x y z
N MET A 1 8.71 0.37 19.64
CA MET A 1 8.13 -0.32 18.45
C MET A 1 8.55 0.36 17.16
N GLU A 2 8.34 1.67 17.00
CA GLU A 2 8.66 2.40 15.76
C GLU A 2 10.12 2.25 15.30
N GLU A 3 11.11 2.43 16.19
CA GLU A 3 12.52 2.25 15.83
C GLU A 3 12.87 0.82 15.41
N SER A 4 12.27 -0.19 16.05
CA SER A 4 12.42 -1.58 15.64
C SER A 4 11.82 -1.84 14.25
N LEU A 5 10.64 -1.26 13.96
CA LEU A 5 10.00 -1.33 12.65
C LEU A 5 10.88 -0.65 11.57
N LYS A 6 11.46 0.52 11.86
CA LYS A 6 12.41 1.19 10.96
C LYS A 6 13.62 0.30 10.67
N LEU A 7 14.23 -0.30 11.70
CA LEU A 7 15.37 -1.20 11.52
C LEU A 7 15.01 -2.42 10.67
N PHE A 8 13.94 -3.14 11.02
CA PHE A 8 13.54 -4.33 10.26
C PHE A 8 13.11 -4.00 8.84
N SER A 9 12.43 -2.88 8.61
CA SER A 9 12.02 -2.46 7.26
C SER A 9 13.20 -2.04 6.36
N ASN A 10 14.34 -1.64 6.94
CA ASN A 10 15.53 -1.25 6.19
C ASN A 10 16.49 -2.41 5.93
N PHE A 11 16.61 -3.34 6.88
CA PHE A 11 17.65 -4.37 6.85
C PHE A 11 17.12 -5.81 6.81
N GLY A 12 15.81 -6.01 7.05
CA GLY A 12 15.21 -7.33 7.25
C GLY A 12 15.45 -7.88 8.65
N TYR A 13 14.69 -8.90 9.03
CA TYR A 13 14.70 -9.51 10.36
C TYR A 13 16.06 -10.11 10.75
N HIS A 14 16.72 -10.78 9.81
CA HIS A 14 17.96 -11.50 10.09
C HIS A 14 19.15 -10.57 10.34
N ALA A 15 19.25 -9.46 9.60
CA ALA A 15 20.36 -8.51 9.72
C ALA A 15 20.28 -7.62 10.97
N VAL A 16 19.12 -7.49 11.60
CA VAL A 16 18.93 -6.67 12.80
C VAL A 16 19.26 -7.47 14.06
N GLY A 17 20.23 -7.01 14.85
CA GLY A 17 20.58 -7.55 16.17
C GLY A 17 19.80 -6.88 17.32
N VAL A 18 19.77 -7.52 18.50
CA VAL A 18 19.15 -6.94 19.71
C VAL A 18 19.92 -5.70 20.16
N GLU A 19 21.22 -5.70 19.97
CA GLU A 19 22.14 -4.59 20.27
C GLU A 19 21.83 -3.37 19.40
N MET A 20 21.53 -3.58 18.11
CA MET A 20 21.12 -2.52 17.20
C MET A 20 19.81 -1.88 17.64
N ILE A 21 18.84 -2.71 18.04
CA ILE A 21 17.55 -2.23 18.56
C ILE A 21 17.75 -1.44 19.85
N ALA A 22 18.56 -1.97 20.78
CA ALA A 22 18.84 -1.33 22.07
C ALA A 22 19.50 0.04 21.87
N ALA A 23 20.48 0.12 20.98
CA ALA A 23 21.16 1.36 20.62
C ALA A 23 20.18 2.38 20.01
N ALA A 24 19.31 1.95 19.08
CA ALA A 24 18.34 2.83 18.43
C ALA A 24 17.36 3.47 19.43
N VAL A 25 16.95 2.73 20.47
CA VAL A 25 16.07 3.26 21.53
C VAL A 25 16.82 3.79 22.76
N LYS A 26 18.15 3.92 22.68
CA LYS A 26 19.03 4.46 23.74
C LYS A 26 18.93 3.72 25.08
N VAL A 27 18.81 2.40 25.04
CA VAL A 27 18.84 1.52 26.22
C VAL A 27 19.95 0.47 26.08
N THR A 28 20.20 -0.28 27.15
CA THR A 28 21.10 -1.43 27.12
C THR A 28 20.36 -2.70 26.68
N PRO A 29 21.04 -3.68 26.06
CA PRO A 29 20.40 -4.95 25.70
C PRO A 29 19.69 -5.68 26.87
N PRO A 30 20.26 -5.73 28.11
CA PRO A 30 19.55 -6.27 29.26
C PRO A 30 18.21 -5.59 29.59
N SER A 31 18.10 -4.27 29.34
CA SER A 31 16.84 -3.55 29.55
C SER A 31 15.76 -3.96 28.54
N LEU A 32 16.13 -4.27 27.29
CA LEU A 32 15.17 -4.84 26.33
C LEU A 32 14.63 -6.18 26.78
N TYR A 33 15.50 -7.04 27.34
CA TYR A 33 15.10 -8.37 27.81
C TYR A 33 14.06 -8.36 28.94
N LYS A 34 13.88 -7.23 29.63
CA LYS A 34 12.81 -7.05 30.63
C LYS A 34 11.43 -6.90 29.99
N HIS A 35 11.36 -6.48 28.74
CA HIS A 35 10.11 -6.23 28.01
C HIS A 35 9.84 -7.28 26.94
N PHE A 36 10.90 -7.81 26.32
CA PHE A 36 10.82 -8.79 25.24
C PHE A 36 11.86 -9.89 25.44
N LYS A 37 11.45 -11.15 25.35
CA LYS A 37 12.31 -12.34 25.36
C LYS A 37 13.36 -12.33 24.25
N GLY A 38 13.14 -11.55 23.20
CA GLY A 38 14.14 -11.27 22.17
C GLY A 38 13.54 -10.62 20.93
N LYS A 39 14.38 -10.45 19.90
CA LYS A 39 13.96 -9.76 18.66
C LYS A 39 12.82 -10.43 17.89
N ARG A 40 12.59 -11.74 18.11
CA ARG A 40 11.44 -12.46 17.52
C ARG A 40 10.12 -11.94 18.08
N GLU A 41 10.00 -11.85 19.41
CA GLU A 41 8.79 -11.31 20.05
C GLU A 41 8.55 -9.85 19.64
N ILE A 42 9.60 -9.06 19.46
CA ILE A 42 9.49 -7.70 18.93
C ILE A 42 8.89 -7.72 17.51
N LEU A 43 9.36 -8.60 16.62
CA LEU A 43 8.80 -8.73 15.27
C LEU A 43 7.34 -9.17 15.33
N ASP A 44 7.02 -10.16 16.15
CA ASP A 44 5.65 -10.67 16.29
C ASP A 44 4.69 -9.54 16.75
N THR A 45 5.09 -8.75 17.75
CA THR A 45 4.33 -7.56 18.17
C THR A 45 4.21 -6.50 17.06
N ILE A 46 5.25 -6.29 16.23
CA ILE A 46 5.15 -5.39 15.07
C ILE A 46 4.11 -5.91 14.08
N ILE A 47 4.09 -7.21 13.80
CA ILE A 47 3.15 -7.81 12.84
C ILE A 47 1.72 -7.70 13.38
N GLU A 48 1.50 -7.98 14.67
CA GLU A 48 0.20 -7.81 15.33
C GLU A 48 -0.29 -6.35 15.25
N GLN A 49 0.61 -5.38 15.43
CA GLN A 49 0.29 -3.97 15.31
C GLN A 49 0.19 -3.48 13.86
N ALA A 50 0.69 -4.25 12.88
CA ALA A 50 0.78 -3.80 11.51
C ALA A 50 -0.60 -3.58 10.88
N GLU A 51 -1.59 -4.40 11.22
CA GLU A 51 -2.99 -4.21 10.83
C GLU A 51 -3.55 -2.87 11.35
N GLU A 52 -3.42 -2.63 12.65
CA GLU A 52 -3.90 -1.40 13.28
C GLU A 52 -3.16 -0.16 12.74
N ASN A 53 -1.85 -0.29 12.50
CA ASN A 53 -1.06 0.75 11.87
C ASN A 53 -1.57 1.06 10.46
N TYR A 54 -1.93 0.04 9.68
CA TYR A 54 -2.55 0.24 8.37
C TYR A 54 -3.85 1.02 8.49
N ASP A 55 -4.75 0.64 9.40
CA ASP A 55 -6.05 1.30 9.51
C ASP A 55 -5.96 2.74 10.05
N LYS A 56 -4.98 3.03 10.91
CA LYS A 56 -4.76 4.39 11.44
C LYS A 56 -4.05 5.32 10.46
N HIS A 57 -3.13 4.79 9.66
CA HIS A 57 -2.26 5.60 8.81
C HIS A 57 -2.65 5.61 7.33
N SER A 58 -3.38 4.59 6.86
CA SER A 58 -3.89 4.59 5.49
C SER A 58 -5.10 5.50 5.35
N LEU A 59 -5.21 6.18 4.20
CA LEU A 59 -6.46 6.86 3.88
C LEU A 59 -7.60 5.83 3.78
N PRO A 60 -8.79 6.13 4.35
CA PRO A 60 -9.89 5.20 4.34
C PRO A 60 -10.37 4.99 2.90
N ILE A 61 -10.60 3.73 2.56
CA ILE A 61 -11.23 3.38 1.29
C ILE A 61 -12.72 3.69 1.40
N ILE A 62 -13.22 4.62 0.58
CA ILE A 62 -14.62 5.00 0.56
C ILE A 62 -15.37 4.10 -0.43
N ASN A 63 -16.48 3.53 0.04
CA ASN A 63 -17.46 2.90 -0.85
C ASN A 63 -18.38 3.98 -1.40
N PHE A 64 -18.15 4.41 -2.63
CA PHE A 64 -18.98 5.40 -3.29
C PHE A 64 -20.40 4.86 -3.53
N THR A 65 -21.41 5.69 -3.31
CA THR A 65 -22.79 5.38 -3.69
C THR A 65 -22.97 5.48 -5.20
N ASP A 66 -24.01 4.84 -5.75
CA ASP A 66 -24.36 4.97 -7.16
C ASP A 66 -24.54 6.44 -7.60
N GLU A 67 -25.12 7.28 -6.73
CA GLU A 67 -25.29 8.72 -6.98
C GLU A 67 -23.95 9.45 -7.05
N GLN A 68 -23.03 9.17 -6.12
CA GLN A 68 -21.69 9.74 -6.14
C GLN A 68 -20.93 9.31 -7.40
N LEU A 69 -20.99 8.03 -7.77
CA LEU A 69 -20.31 7.50 -8.96
C LEU A 69 -20.84 8.08 -10.26
N LYS A 70 -22.16 8.32 -10.34
CA LYS A 70 -22.79 8.93 -11.50
C LYS A 70 -22.24 10.34 -11.76
N ASN A 71 -22.06 11.11 -10.69
CA ASN A 71 -21.64 12.50 -10.75
C ASN A 71 -20.12 12.68 -10.62
N LEU A 72 -19.36 11.60 -10.32
CA LEU A 72 -17.91 11.65 -10.15
C LEU A 72 -17.24 12.21 -11.41
N THR A 73 -16.44 13.25 -11.24
CA THR A 73 -15.64 13.84 -12.33
C THR A 73 -14.29 13.16 -12.48
N LYS A 74 -13.64 13.40 -13.62
CA LYS A 74 -12.28 12.94 -13.87
C LYS A 74 -11.31 13.48 -12.81
N GLU A 75 -11.42 14.77 -12.50
CA GLU A 75 -10.55 15.46 -11.54
C GLU A 75 -10.72 14.90 -10.13
N GLU A 76 -11.95 14.62 -9.71
CA GLU A 76 -12.24 14.01 -8.41
C GLU A 76 -11.69 12.57 -8.33
N PHE A 77 -11.84 11.79 -9.41
CA PHE A 77 -11.29 10.44 -9.50
C PHE A 77 -9.76 10.44 -9.43
N ILE A 78 -9.09 11.27 -10.23
CA ILE A 78 -7.63 11.42 -10.21
C ILE A 78 -7.18 11.84 -8.82
N LYS A 79 -7.80 12.87 -8.24
CA LYS A 79 -7.45 13.37 -6.92
C LYS A 79 -7.57 12.29 -5.86
N TYR A 80 -8.69 11.57 -5.82
CA TYR A 80 -8.93 10.52 -4.85
C TYR A 80 -7.82 9.46 -4.91
N ILE A 81 -7.55 8.92 -6.10
CA ILE A 81 -6.52 7.87 -6.27
C ILE A 81 -5.13 8.41 -5.93
N MET A 82 -4.79 9.63 -6.37
CA MET A 82 -3.49 10.24 -6.09
C MET A 82 -3.26 10.53 -4.61
N ASP A 83 -4.31 10.89 -3.86
CA ASP A 83 -4.21 11.07 -2.41
C ASP A 83 -3.85 9.74 -1.73
N HIS A 84 -4.46 8.61 -2.14
CA HIS A 84 -4.09 7.28 -1.66
C HIS A 84 -2.66 6.87 -2.04
N VAL A 85 -2.25 7.11 -3.30
CA VAL A 85 -0.88 6.81 -3.77
C VAL A 85 0.16 7.57 -2.93
N LYS A 86 -0.05 8.88 -2.73
CA LYS A 86 0.86 9.72 -1.93
C LYS A 86 0.90 9.29 -0.47
N ASN A 87 -0.25 8.97 0.14
CA ASN A 87 -0.30 8.45 1.51
C ASN A 87 0.54 7.17 1.66
N VAL A 88 0.45 6.23 0.72
CA VAL A 88 1.23 4.97 0.75
C VAL A 88 2.74 5.21 0.56
N ILE A 89 3.13 6.21 -0.21
CA ILE A 89 4.55 6.54 -0.43
C ILE A 89 5.14 7.31 0.76
N HIS A 90 4.37 8.26 1.31
CA HIS A 90 4.88 9.30 2.23
C HIS A 90 4.63 9.03 3.71
N ASP A 91 3.60 8.25 4.08
CA ASP A 91 3.42 7.90 5.49
C ASP A 91 4.55 6.97 5.96
N ASN A 92 5.28 7.42 6.98
CA ASN A 92 6.47 6.73 7.47
C ASN A 92 6.15 5.33 8.01
N VAL A 93 5.00 5.16 8.67
CA VAL A 93 4.61 3.87 9.25
C VAL A 93 4.19 2.92 8.13
N ILE A 94 3.33 3.35 7.21
CA ILE A 94 2.91 2.54 6.06
C ILE A 94 4.11 2.13 5.21
N LYS A 95 5.00 3.07 4.91
CA LYS A 95 6.24 2.80 4.16
C LYS A 95 7.09 1.74 4.86
N CYS A 96 7.31 1.85 6.18
CA CYS A 96 8.10 0.86 6.90
C CYS A 96 7.42 -0.51 6.95
N VAL A 97 6.11 -0.56 7.22
CA VAL A 97 5.36 -1.83 7.22
C VAL A 97 5.45 -2.49 5.85
N ARG A 98 5.16 -1.77 4.76
CA ARG A 98 5.23 -2.32 3.39
C ARG A 98 6.62 -2.86 3.04
N LYS A 99 7.68 -2.12 3.36
CA LYS A 99 9.05 -2.58 3.14
C LYS A 99 9.35 -3.86 3.93
N LEU A 100 8.94 -3.93 5.20
CA LEU A 100 9.08 -5.14 6.02
C LEU A 100 8.34 -6.33 5.39
N LEU A 101 7.09 -6.11 4.98
CA LEU A 101 6.28 -7.13 4.31
C LEU A 101 6.97 -7.65 3.04
N ILE A 102 7.48 -6.76 2.20
CA ILE A 102 8.19 -7.10 0.97
C ILE A 102 9.46 -7.93 1.24
N LEU A 103 10.26 -7.53 2.23
CA LEU A 103 11.53 -8.18 2.57
C LEU A 103 11.33 -9.60 3.13
N GLU A 104 10.30 -9.79 3.95
CA GLU A 104 10.14 -11.00 4.76
C GLU A 104 9.05 -11.97 4.24
N GLN A 105 8.29 -11.61 3.19
CA GLN A 105 7.23 -12.45 2.60
C GLN A 105 7.69 -13.87 2.19
N PHE A 106 8.96 -14.05 1.87
CA PHE A 106 9.51 -15.34 1.44
C PHE A 106 9.99 -16.22 2.61
N ARG A 107 10.00 -15.68 3.83
CA ARG A 107 10.56 -16.32 5.03
C ARG A 107 9.54 -16.54 6.14
N ASN A 108 8.49 -15.72 6.18
CA ASN A 108 7.46 -15.77 7.20
C ASN A 108 6.06 -15.79 6.56
N GLU A 109 5.29 -16.83 6.87
CA GLU A 109 3.95 -17.04 6.29
C GLU A 109 2.94 -15.98 6.71
N GLN A 110 2.93 -15.56 7.97
CA GLN A 110 2.02 -14.52 8.45
C GLN A 110 2.28 -13.19 7.72
N ILE A 111 3.56 -12.83 7.57
CA ILE A 111 3.98 -11.66 6.78
C ILE A 111 3.56 -11.81 5.31
N ARG A 112 3.74 -12.99 4.71
CA ARG A 112 3.33 -13.26 3.32
C ARG A 112 1.83 -13.05 3.12
N LEU A 113 1.01 -13.59 4.02
CA LEU A 113 -0.45 -13.45 3.95
C LEU A 113 -0.88 -11.99 4.09
N MET A 114 -0.27 -11.26 5.03
CA MET A 114 -0.54 -9.83 5.20
C MET A 114 -0.07 -9.01 3.98
N TYR A 115 1.09 -9.33 3.40
CA TYR A 115 1.56 -8.69 2.17
C TYR A 115 0.56 -8.86 1.02
N ILE A 116 0.08 -10.09 0.81
CA ILE A 116 -0.92 -10.41 -0.22
C ILE A 116 -2.21 -9.62 0.02
N GLU A 117 -2.73 -9.65 1.25
CA GLU A 117 -4.00 -9.00 1.58
C GLU A 117 -3.91 -7.47 1.41
N LYS A 118 -2.89 -6.83 1.98
CA LYS A 118 -2.76 -5.35 1.98
C LYS A 118 -2.32 -4.78 0.66
N THR A 119 -1.62 -5.57 -0.16
CA THR A 119 -1.08 -5.09 -1.44
C THR A 119 -1.95 -5.51 -2.61
N TYR A 120 -2.48 -6.73 -2.64
CA TYR A 120 -3.24 -7.21 -3.79
C TYR A 120 -4.72 -7.26 -3.47
N THR A 121 -5.14 -8.13 -2.55
CA THR A 121 -6.56 -8.45 -2.35
C THR A 121 -7.42 -7.22 -2.02
N ARG A 122 -6.99 -6.40 -1.05
CA ARG A 122 -7.76 -5.20 -0.62
C ARG A 122 -7.81 -4.14 -1.72
N ALA A 123 -6.68 -3.88 -2.39
CA ALA A 123 -6.58 -2.87 -3.43
C ALA A 123 -7.34 -3.29 -4.70
N GLU A 124 -7.16 -4.53 -5.17
CA GLU A 124 -7.85 -5.07 -6.34
C GLU A 124 -9.37 -5.11 -6.13
N SER A 125 -9.82 -5.54 -4.94
CA SER A 125 -11.26 -5.57 -4.62
C SER A 125 -11.87 -4.17 -4.63
N PHE A 126 -11.16 -3.19 -4.05
CA PHE A 126 -11.61 -1.80 -4.07
C PHE A 126 -11.69 -1.25 -5.50
N ILE A 127 -10.61 -1.38 -6.27
CA ILE A 127 -10.55 -0.86 -7.63
C ILE A 127 -11.60 -1.55 -8.51
N ARG A 128 -11.79 -2.86 -8.37
CA ARG A 128 -12.85 -3.60 -9.05
C ARG A 128 -14.23 -3.00 -8.78
N ASN A 129 -14.59 -2.85 -7.49
CA ASN A 129 -15.90 -2.33 -7.11
C ASN A 129 -16.11 -0.90 -7.65
N LEU A 130 -15.07 -0.06 -7.58
CA LEU A 130 -15.10 1.29 -8.11
C LEU A 130 -15.33 1.30 -9.63
N LEU A 131 -14.59 0.48 -10.38
CA LEU A 131 -14.70 0.41 -11.83
C LEU A 131 -16.05 -0.19 -12.29
N GLU A 132 -16.51 -1.26 -11.65
CA GLU A 132 -17.83 -1.85 -11.93
C GLU A 132 -18.96 -0.86 -11.66
N GLY A 133 -18.87 -0.12 -10.54
CA GLY A 133 -19.79 0.96 -10.22
C GLY A 133 -19.77 2.10 -11.24
N LEU A 134 -18.59 2.53 -11.70
CA LEU A 134 -18.48 3.56 -12.74
C LEU A 134 -19.05 3.09 -14.08
N LEU A 135 -18.72 1.87 -14.53
CA LEU A 135 -19.26 1.30 -15.76
C LEU A 135 -20.79 1.21 -15.71
N LYS A 136 -21.35 0.76 -14.58
CA LYS A 136 -22.80 0.71 -14.34
C LYS A 136 -23.44 2.09 -14.47
N ASN A 137 -22.89 3.09 -13.78
CA ASN A 137 -23.52 4.39 -13.63
C ASN A 137 -23.27 5.36 -14.80
N LYS A 138 -22.17 5.23 -15.54
CA LYS A 138 -21.84 6.08 -16.70
C LYS A 138 -22.21 5.48 -18.07
N HIS A 139 -22.17 4.15 -18.20
CA HIS A 139 -22.40 3.47 -19.49
C HIS A 139 -23.47 2.36 -19.44
N GLY A 140 -24.32 2.34 -18.40
CA GLY A 140 -25.35 1.31 -18.26
C GLY A 140 -24.78 -0.10 -18.11
N GLY A 141 -23.56 -0.22 -17.59
CA GLY A 141 -22.89 -1.50 -17.31
C GLY A 141 -22.10 -2.09 -18.47
N LYS A 142 -21.92 -1.36 -19.58
CA LYS A 142 -21.16 -1.84 -20.74
C LYS A 142 -19.90 -1.00 -20.95
N CYS A 143 -18.75 -1.67 -21.03
CA CYS A 143 -17.56 -1.07 -21.61
C CYS A 143 -17.63 -1.22 -23.13
N ASN A 144 -17.36 -0.15 -23.89
CA ASN A 144 -17.33 -0.21 -25.35
C ASN A 144 -16.11 -0.96 -25.90
N LEU A 145 -15.17 -1.34 -25.04
CA LEU A 145 -13.97 -2.08 -25.36
C LEU A 145 -14.14 -3.57 -25.06
N LYS A 146 -13.39 -4.43 -25.77
CA LYS A 146 -13.35 -5.90 -25.53
C LYS A 146 -12.55 -6.28 -24.26
N ALA A 147 -12.53 -5.41 -23.25
CA ALA A 147 -11.79 -5.63 -22.01
C ALA A 147 -12.70 -6.24 -20.93
N THR A 148 -12.21 -7.27 -20.25
CA THR A 148 -12.85 -7.79 -19.02
C THR A 148 -12.55 -6.87 -17.84
N THR A 149 -13.38 -6.88 -16.79
CA THR A 149 -13.10 -6.14 -15.54
C THR A 149 -11.74 -6.50 -14.94
N ASP A 150 -11.33 -7.77 -14.96
CA ASP A 150 -10.03 -8.21 -14.44
C ASP A 150 -8.86 -7.54 -15.17
N HIS A 151 -8.95 -7.51 -16.50
CA HIS A 151 -7.97 -6.82 -17.34
C HIS A 151 -7.91 -5.31 -17.01
N MET A 152 -9.07 -4.67 -16.88
CA MET A 152 -9.20 -3.26 -16.51
C MET A 152 -8.54 -2.97 -15.15
N VAL A 153 -8.85 -3.76 -14.11
CA VAL A 153 -8.25 -3.65 -12.77
C VAL A 153 -6.74 -3.81 -12.83
N ASN A 154 -6.23 -4.82 -13.54
CA ASN A 154 -4.79 -5.06 -13.63
C ASN A 154 -4.06 -3.95 -14.39
N MET A 155 -4.62 -3.48 -15.51
CA MET A 155 -4.08 -2.35 -16.27
C MET A 155 -4.07 -1.06 -15.46
N PHE A 156 -5.06 -0.88 -14.57
CA PHE A 156 -5.08 0.25 -13.66
C PHE A 156 -4.01 0.11 -12.56
N TYR A 157 -4.03 -1.02 -11.84
CA TYR A 157 -3.37 -1.15 -10.54
C TYR A 157 -1.90 -1.55 -10.62
N LEU A 158 -1.52 -2.50 -11.48
CA LEU A 158 -0.17 -3.06 -11.49
C LEU A 158 0.93 -2.04 -11.84
N PRO A 159 0.74 -1.12 -12.81
CA PRO A 159 1.72 -0.06 -13.06
C PRO A 159 1.93 0.85 -11.85
N ILE A 160 0.83 1.21 -11.16
CA ILE A 160 0.86 2.05 -9.96
C ILE A 160 1.62 1.35 -8.83
N LEU A 161 1.29 0.08 -8.56
CA LEU A 161 1.97 -0.73 -7.55
C LEU A 161 3.48 -0.85 -7.84
N SER A 162 3.84 -1.14 -9.08
CA SER A 162 5.25 -1.27 -9.49
C SER A 162 6.03 0.02 -9.23
N LEU A 163 5.44 1.18 -9.55
CA LEU A 163 6.06 2.48 -9.34
C LEU A 163 6.15 2.86 -7.87
N ILE A 164 5.14 2.57 -7.05
CA ILE A 164 5.21 2.73 -5.59
C ILE A 164 6.40 1.94 -5.03
N ASN A 165 6.55 0.68 -5.43
CA ASN A 165 7.65 -0.16 -4.96
C ASN A 165 9.01 0.39 -5.44
N ARG A 166 9.09 0.92 -6.67
CA ARG A 166 10.30 1.58 -7.17
C ARG A 166 10.65 2.81 -6.34
N CYS A 167 9.69 3.64 -5.94
CA CYS A 167 9.95 4.80 -5.06
C CYS A 167 10.59 4.41 -3.73
N TYR A 168 10.31 3.22 -3.21
CA TYR A 168 10.97 2.73 -1.98
C TYR A 168 12.44 2.36 -2.20
N SER A 169 12.82 1.96 -3.41
CA SER A 169 14.18 1.56 -3.77
C SER A 169 15.02 2.68 -4.40
N GLU A 170 14.37 3.61 -5.11
CA GLU A 170 14.98 4.73 -5.85
C GLU A 170 14.20 6.02 -5.53
N PRO A 171 14.38 6.62 -4.33
CA PRO A 171 13.61 7.79 -3.90
C PRO A 171 13.71 8.99 -4.84
N GLU A 172 14.84 9.16 -5.52
CA GLU A 172 15.06 10.19 -6.55
C GLU A 172 14.15 10.06 -7.78
N TYR A 173 13.58 8.87 -8.01
CA TYR A 173 12.64 8.62 -9.10
C TYR A 173 11.20 9.03 -8.75
N GLU A 174 10.91 9.33 -7.49
CA GLU A 174 9.55 9.54 -6.99
C GLU A 174 8.79 10.61 -7.78
N LYS A 175 9.44 11.73 -8.10
CA LYS A 175 8.82 12.80 -8.90
C LYS A 175 8.31 12.27 -10.25
N LYS A 176 9.16 11.53 -10.97
CA LYS A 176 8.80 10.95 -12.27
C LYS A 176 7.72 9.88 -12.14
N ALA A 177 7.76 9.08 -11.07
CA ALA A 177 6.73 8.08 -10.80
C ALA A 177 5.36 8.72 -10.55
N ILE A 178 5.29 9.76 -9.72
CA ILE A 178 4.05 10.50 -9.42
C ILE A 178 3.48 11.12 -10.70
N GLU A 179 4.30 11.80 -11.50
CA GLU A 179 3.89 12.39 -12.79
C GLU A 179 3.33 11.31 -13.74
N PHE A 180 3.99 10.15 -13.83
CA PHE A 180 3.50 9.05 -14.66
C PHE A 180 2.18 8.49 -14.15
N ILE A 181 2.04 8.24 -12.83
CA ILE A 181 0.83 7.66 -12.24
C ILE A 181 -0.37 8.57 -12.48
N GLU A 182 -0.21 9.88 -12.29
CA GLU A 182 -1.28 10.86 -12.52
C GLU A 182 -1.73 10.85 -13.99
N ASN A 183 -0.77 10.87 -14.93
CA ASN A 183 -1.07 10.79 -16.36
C ASN A 183 -1.71 9.44 -16.74
N HIS A 184 -1.25 8.34 -16.16
CA HIS A 184 -1.82 7.01 -16.35
C HIS A 184 -3.28 6.95 -15.92
N ILE A 185 -3.62 7.49 -14.75
CA ILE A 185 -5.00 7.53 -14.25
C ILE A 185 -5.87 8.42 -15.15
N SER A 186 -5.34 9.56 -15.62
CA SER A 186 -6.01 10.47 -16.54
C SER A 186 -6.34 9.80 -17.89
N ILE A 187 -5.35 9.18 -18.53
CA ILE A 187 -5.51 8.45 -19.80
C ILE A 187 -6.47 7.27 -19.63
N TYR A 188 -6.37 6.56 -18.50
CA TYR A 188 -7.26 5.46 -18.19
C TYR A 188 -8.72 5.93 -18.12
N TRP A 189 -8.98 7.06 -17.45
CA TRP A 189 -10.33 7.63 -17.40
C TRP A 189 -10.86 7.92 -18.81
N ASP A 190 -10.10 8.64 -19.63
CA ASP A 190 -10.48 9.00 -21.00
C ASP A 190 -10.73 7.78 -21.89
N THR A 191 -10.05 6.67 -21.61
CA THR A 191 -10.17 5.44 -22.41
C THR A 191 -11.44 4.66 -22.09
N TYR A 192 -11.89 4.70 -20.83
CA TYR A 192 -12.94 3.81 -20.33
C TYR A 192 -14.24 4.51 -19.93
N PHE A 193 -14.21 5.83 -19.70
CA PHE A 193 -15.33 6.58 -19.11
C PHE A 193 -15.78 7.83 -19.89
N GLU A 194 -15.08 8.17 -20.98
CA GLU A 194 -15.43 9.22 -21.94
C GLU A 194 -15.48 8.65 -23.37
#